data_AF-A0A1E4M3J2-F1
#
_entry.id   AF-A0A1E4M3J2-F1
#
_cell.length_a   1.000
_cell.length_b   1.000
_cell.length_c   1.000
_cell.angle_alpha   90.00
_cell.angle_beta   90.00
_cell.angle_gamma   90.00
#
_symmetry.space_group_name_H-M   'P 1'
#
loop_
_entity.id
_entity.type
_entity.pdbx_description
1 polymer ?
#
loop_
_entity_poly.entity_id
_entity_poly.type
_entity_poly.pdbx_seq_one_letter_code
_entity_poly.pdbx_strand_id
1 'polypeptide(L)'
;MSPIRGVDLSQELDATGFGWVTYTQLESFANVLLFVPFGLLIALLLPTRWWWLVIVALAVVAGGIELGQALFLPGRVASFDDVLANSLGGVVGVAIAGVARAIRRAVRRG
;
A
#
# COMPACT_ATOMS: atom_id res chain seq x y z
N MET A 1 19.68 16.11 14.04
CA MET A 1 18.33 15.98 14.62
C MET A 1 17.52 17.18 14.19
N SER A 2 16.55 17.02 13.28
CA SER A 2 15.49 18.03 13.12
C SER A 2 14.17 17.39 13.54
N PRO A 3 13.59 17.80 14.68
CA PRO A 3 12.29 17.32 15.15
C PRO A 3 11.08 17.97 14.44
N ILE A 4 11.27 18.66 13.30
CA ILE A 4 10.38 19.78 12.96
C ILE A 4 9.22 19.39 12.03
N ARG A 5 9.37 18.42 11.11
CA ARG A 5 8.29 18.08 10.16
C ARG A 5 7.04 17.44 10.78
N GLY A 6 7.19 16.63 11.82
CA GLY A 6 6.05 15.93 12.43
C GLY A 6 5.16 16.87 13.24
N VAL A 7 5.78 17.82 13.94
CA VAL A 7 5.08 18.84 14.74
C VAL A 7 4.37 19.84 13.83
N ASP A 8 5.02 20.29 12.76
CA ASP A 8 4.43 21.23 11.80
C ASP A 8 3.22 20.63 11.09
N LEU A 9 3.30 19.37 10.64
CA LEU A 9 2.20 18.70 9.95
C LEU A 9 1.00 18.47 10.87
N SER A 10 1.23 18.14 12.15
CA SER A 10 0.14 18.01 13.12
C SER A 10 -0.57 19.34 13.37
N GLN A 11 0.18 20.45 13.46
CA GLN A 11 -0.42 21.78 13.63
C GLN A 11 -1.14 22.27 12.37
N GLU A 12 -0.64 21.97 11.18
CA GLU A 12 -1.35 22.25 9.92
C GLU A 12 -2.64 21.42 9.80
N LEU A 13 -2.61 20.16 10.20
CA LEU A 13 -3.80 19.29 10.20
C LEU A 13 -4.83 19.75 11.24
N ASP A 14 -4.39 20.15 12.43
CA ASP A 14 -5.27 20.78 13.43
C ASP A 14 -5.91 22.07 12.91
N ALA A 15 -5.12 22.94 12.25
CA ALA A 15 -5.59 24.20 11.69
C ALA A 15 -6.56 24.02 10.51
N THR A 16 -6.47 22.91 9.78
CA THR A 16 -7.37 22.56 8.65
C THR A 16 -8.59 21.74 9.08
N GLY A 17 -8.73 21.42 10.38
CA GLY A 17 -9.83 20.60 10.91
C GLY A 17 -9.63 19.08 10.79
N PHE A 18 -8.43 18.66 10.38
CA PHE A 18 -7.99 17.27 10.26
C PHE A 18 -7.10 16.81 11.41
N GLY A 19 -7.16 17.45 12.58
CA GLY A 19 -6.37 17.06 13.76
C GLY A 19 -6.51 15.62 14.23
N TRP A 20 -7.56 14.93 13.77
CA TRP A 20 -7.77 13.50 13.99
C TRP A 20 -6.94 12.60 13.05
N VAL A 21 -6.30 13.15 12.02
CA VAL A 21 -5.40 12.45 11.11
C VAL A 21 -3.97 12.56 11.62
N THR A 22 -3.42 11.42 12.02
CA THR A 22 -2.05 11.31 12.52
C THR A 22 -1.06 11.02 11.39
N TYR A 23 0.21 11.35 11.60
CA TYR A 23 1.30 11.01 10.68
C TYR A 23 1.33 9.51 10.35
N THR A 24 1.13 8.66 11.36
CA THR A 24 1.11 7.19 11.20
C THR A 24 -0.04 6.70 10.32
N GLN A 25 -1.23 7.32 10.42
CA GLN A 25 -2.35 7.01 9.54
C GLN A 25 -2.02 7.42 8.10
N LEU A 26 -1.45 8.61 7.90
CA LEU A 26 -1.06 9.07 6.58
C LEU A 26 -0.02 8.15 5.94
N GLU A 27 0.98 7.72 6.72
CA GLU A 27 1.99 6.74 6.30
C GLU A 27 1.35 5.40 5.91
N SER A 28 0.43 4.88 6.72
CA SER A 28 -0.32 3.65 6.41
C SER A 28 -1.12 3.78 5.12
N PHE A 29 -1.84 4.88 4.91
CA PHE A 29 -2.59 5.12 3.68
C PHE A 29 -1.67 5.23 2.46
N ALA A 30 -0.53 5.91 2.60
CA ALA A 30 0.46 6.02 1.55
C ALA A 30 1.03 4.63 1.17
N ASN A 31 1.33 3.78 2.16
CA ASN A 31 1.79 2.41 1.96
C ASN A 31 0.76 1.56 1.20
N VAL A 32 -0.52 1.62 1.59
CA VAL A 32 -1.60 0.98 0.83
C VAL A 32 -1.61 1.47 -0.62
N LEU A 33 -1.67 2.79 -0.83
CA LEU A 33 -1.80 3.38 -2.17
C LEU A 33 -0.60 3.06 -3.07
N LEU A 34 0.60 2.98 -2.51
CA LEU A 34 1.82 2.65 -3.24
C LEU A 34 1.76 1.27 -3.89
N PHE A 35 1.12 0.29 -3.22
CA PHE A 35 1.08 -1.11 -3.68
C PHE A 35 -0.09 -1.46 -4.59
N VAL A 36 -1.16 -0.64 -4.60
CA VAL A 36 -2.32 -0.78 -5.51
C VAL A 36 -1.92 -0.94 -6.98
N PRO A 37 -1.10 -0.05 -7.59
CA PRO A 37 -0.75 -0.17 -9.01
C PRO A 37 0.02 -1.46 -9.30
N PHE A 38 0.88 -1.93 -8.41
CA PHE A 38 1.63 -3.17 -8.60
C PHE A 38 0.70 -4.39 -8.58
N GLY A 39 -0.21 -4.47 -7.59
CA GLY A 39 -1.22 -5.52 -7.53
C GLY A 39 -2.10 -5.56 -8.78
N LEU A 40 -2.55 -4.38 -9.24
CA LEU A 40 -3.35 -4.23 -10.45
C LEU A 40 -2.60 -4.71 -11.70
N LEU A 41 -1.40 -4.18 -11.96
CA LEU A 41 -0.64 -4.47 -13.17
C LEU A 41 -0.25 -5.95 -13.25
N ILE A 42 0.30 -6.51 -12.17
CA ILE A 42 0.73 -7.91 -12.14
C ILE A 42 -0.47 -8.84 -12.28
N ALA A 43 -1.60 -8.55 -11.61
CA ALA A 43 -2.82 -9.34 -11.76
C ALA A 43 -3.39 -9.27 -13.19
N LEU A 44 -3.27 -8.13 -13.88
CA LEU A 44 -3.67 -7.99 -15.28
C LEU A 44 -2.77 -8.78 -16.24
N LEU A 45 -1.48 -8.95 -15.92
CA LEU A 45 -0.51 -9.72 -16.70
C LEU A 45 -0.69 -11.24 -16.51
N LEU A 46 -1.10 -11.69 -15.32
CA LEU A 46 -1.16 -13.11 -14.97
C LEU A 46 -2.56 -13.74 -15.13
N PRO A 47 -2.65 -15.05 -15.43
CA PRO A 47 -3.90 -15.79 -15.32
C PRO A 47 -4.48 -15.74 -13.90
N THR A 48 -5.81 -15.64 -13.77
CA THR A 48 -6.51 -15.48 -12.47
C THR A 48 -6.14 -16.53 -11.42
N ARG A 49 -5.84 -17.77 -11.83
CA ARG A 49 -5.40 -18.85 -10.90
C ARG A 49 -4.12 -18.54 -10.13
N TRP A 50 -3.33 -17.56 -10.57
CA TRP A 50 -2.06 -17.17 -9.95
C TRP A 50 -2.18 -15.89 -9.12
N TRP A 51 -3.37 -15.30 -8.98
CA TRP A 51 -3.52 -14.01 -8.28
C TRP A 51 -3.18 -14.06 -6.80
N TRP A 52 -3.38 -15.21 -6.15
CA TRP A 52 -2.95 -15.40 -4.77
C TRP A 52 -1.41 -15.30 -4.63
N LEU A 53 -0.64 -15.74 -5.63
CA LEU A 53 0.81 -15.55 -5.64
C LEU A 53 1.20 -14.08 -5.74
N VAL A 54 0.41 -13.24 -6.41
CA VAL A 54 0.65 -11.80 -6.47
C VAL A 54 0.58 -11.20 -5.07
N ILE A 55 -0.46 -11.57 -4.30
CA ILE A 55 -0.65 -11.09 -2.93
C ILE A 55 0.53 -11.55 -2.05
N VAL A 56 0.89 -12.83 -2.11
CA VAL A 56 2.02 -13.38 -1.34
C VAL A 56 3.33 -12.71 -1.73
N ALA A 57 3.62 -12.55 -3.03
CA ALA A 57 4.84 -11.92 -3.51
C ALA A 57 4.94 -10.47 -3.05
N LEU A 58 3.84 -9.70 -3.12
CA LEU A 58 3.83 -8.31 -2.66
C LEU A 58 4.00 -8.21 -1.13
N ALA A 59 3.42 -9.13 -0.36
CA ALA A 59 3.66 -9.20 1.09
C ALA A 59 5.13 -9.49 1.42
N VAL A 60 5.76 -10.41 0.68
CA VAL A 60 7.20 -10.71 0.83
C VAL A 60 8.06 -9.50 0.47
N VAL A 61 7.73 -8.78 -0.61
CA VAL A 61 8.42 -7.54 -0.99
C VAL A 61 8.26 -6.48 0.10
N ALA A 62 7.05 -6.29 0.63
CA ALA A 62 6.79 -5.35 1.71
C ALA A 62 7.62 -5.67 2.97
N GLY A 63 7.66 -6.94 3.38
CA GLY A 63 8.51 -7.40 4.48
C GLY A 63 10.00 -7.18 4.20
N GLY A 64 10.45 -7.39 2.95
CA GLY A 64 11.82 -7.11 2.54
C GLY A 64 12.19 -5.64 2.61
N ILE A 65 11.26 -4.74 2.26
CA ILE A 65 11.44 -3.28 2.39
C ILE A 65 11.60 -2.89 3.86
N GLU A 66 10.68 -3.34 4.72
CA GLU A 66 10.73 -3.08 6.17
C GLU A 66 12.02 -3.59 6.80
N LEU A 67 12.44 -4.81 6.46
CA LEU A 67 13.72 -5.37 6.91
C LEU A 67 14.90 -4.56 6.41
N GLY A 68 14.89 -4.14 5.14
CA GLY A 68 15.93 -3.27 4.58
C GLY A 68 16.00 -1.93 5.32
N GLN A 69 14.86 -1.31 5.60
CA GLN A 69 14.82 -0.07 6.38
C GLN A 69 15.35 -0.28 7.80
N ALA A 70 14.95 -1.34 8.49
CA ALA A 70 15.44 -1.63 9.84
C ALA A 70 16.95 -1.90 9.89
N LEU A 71 17.52 -2.52 8.86
CA LEU A 71 18.95 -2.85 8.80
C LEU A 71 19.82 -1.68 8.32
N PHE A 72 19.31 -0.83 7.43
CA PHE A 72 20.11 0.17 6.72
C PHE A 72 19.74 1.63 7.03
N LEU A 73 18.58 1.92 7.62
CA LEU A 73 18.16 3.27 8.01
C LEU A 73 18.21 3.45 9.54
N PRO A 74 19.20 4.20 10.07
CA PRO A 74 19.30 4.45 11.49
C PRO A 74 18.02 5.09 12.05
N GLY A 75 17.46 4.50 13.11
CA GLY A 75 16.25 5.01 13.78
C GLY A 75 14.93 4.54 13.17
N ARG A 76 14.94 3.70 12.12
CA ARG A 76 13.75 2.98 11.66
C ARG A 76 13.69 1.59 12.29
N VAL A 77 12.50 1.23 12.74
CA VAL A 77 12.18 -0.10 13.27
C VAL A 77 11.22 -0.76 12.28
N ALA A 78 11.43 -2.04 12.01
CA ALA A 78 10.53 -2.81 11.15
C ALA A 78 9.13 -2.83 11.76
N SER A 79 8.13 -2.50 10.94
CA SER A 79 6.74 -2.34 11.34
C SER A 79 5.87 -3.38 10.65
N PHE A 80 5.18 -4.20 11.44
CA PHE A 80 4.23 -5.17 10.90
C PHE A 80 3.04 -4.48 10.24
N ASP A 81 2.62 -3.34 10.77
CA ASP A 81 1.48 -2.57 10.25
C ASP A 81 1.76 -2.05 8.84
N ASP A 82 3.02 -1.72 8.53
CA ASP A 82 3.43 -1.26 7.21
C ASP A 82 3.46 -2.42 6.19
N VAL A 83 3.92 -3.61 6.59
CA VAL A 83 3.80 -4.82 5.76
C VAL A 83 2.33 -5.12 5.46
N LEU A 84 1.45 -5.00 6.46
CA LEU A 84 0.03 -5.23 6.31
C LEU A 84 -0.62 -4.18 5.38
N ALA A 85 -0.32 -2.89 5.57
CA ALA A 85 -0.80 -1.80 4.73
C ALA A 85 -0.41 -2.00 3.25
N ASN A 86 0.87 -2.27 2.98
CA ASN A 86 1.34 -2.56 1.63
C ASN A 86 0.66 -3.81 1.03
N SER A 87 0.48 -4.87 1.83
CA SER A 87 -0.21 -6.08 1.40
C SER A 87 -1.67 -5.82 1.04
N LEU A 88 -2.38 -4.99 1.83
CA LEU A 88 -3.74 -4.54 1.54
C LEU A 88 -3.81 -3.76 0.22
N GLY A 89 -2.83 -2.91 -0.05
CA GLY A 89 -2.67 -2.24 -1.35
C GLY A 89 -2.63 -3.24 -2.51
N GLY A 90 -1.81 -4.29 -2.38
CA GLY A 90 -1.73 -5.38 -3.36
C GLY A 90 -3.07 -6.08 -3.58
N VAL A 91 -3.80 -6.41 -2.51
CA VAL A 91 -5.14 -7.02 -2.58
C VAL A 91 -6.13 -6.12 -3.30
N VAL A 92 -6.16 -4.82 -2.98
CA VAL A 92 -7.03 -3.84 -3.64
C VAL A 92 -6.71 -3.76 -5.13
N GLY A 93 -5.42 -3.71 -5.51
CA GLY A 93 -5.00 -3.74 -6.91
C GLY A 93 -5.49 -4.98 -7.66
N VAL A 94 -5.33 -6.16 -7.07
CA VAL A 94 -5.83 -7.44 -7.62
C VAL A 94 -7.35 -7.41 -7.78
N ALA A 95 -8.08 -6.88 -6.80
CA ALA A 95 -9.53 -6.75 -6.86
C ALA A 95 -9.98 -5.82 -8.02
N ILE A 96 -9.31 -4.68 -8.20
CA ILE A 96 -9.56 -3.75 -9.31
C ILE A 96 -9.32 -4.46 -10.66
N ALA A 97 -8.26 -5.27 -10.78
CA ALA A 97 -8.02 -6.08 -11.97
C ALA A 97 -9.18 -7.04 -12.25
N GLY A 98 -9.77 -7.60 -11.19
CA GLY A 98 -10.96 -8.48 -11.24
C GLY A 98 -12.16 -7.78 -11.85
N VAL A 99 -12.50 -6.62 -11.29
CA VAL A 99 -13.59 -5.77 -11.76
C VAL A 99 -13.37 -5.37 -13.23
N ALA A 100 -12.16 -4.91 -13.57
CA ALA A 100 -11.84 -4.52 -14.94
C ALA A 100 -12.00 -5.69 -15.95
N ARG A 101 -11.56 -6.90 -15.58
CA ARG A 101 -11.75 -8.09 -16.41
C ARG A 101 -13.22 -8.49 -16.52
N ALA A 102 -14.00 -8.37 -15.45
CA ALA A 102 -15.43 -8.68 -15.46
C ALA A 102 -16.21 -7.72 -16.38
N ILE A 103 -15.95 -6.41 -16.28
CA ILE A 103 -16.55 -5.39 -17.14
C ILE A 103 -16.21 -5.67 -18.62
N ARG A 104 -14.93 -5.94 -18.94
CA ARG A 104 -14.52 -6.28 -20.31
C ARG A 104 -15.23 -7.51 -20.86
N ARG A 105 -15.48 -8.53 -20.03
CA ARG A 105 -16.21 -9.74 -20.43
C ARG A 105 -17.69 -9.46 -20.66
N ALA A 106 -18.32 -8.60 -19.86
CA ALA A 106 -19.71 -8.20 -20.03
C ALA A 106 -19.92 -7.43 -21.34
N VAL A 107 -19.05 -6.45 -21.63
CA VAL A 107 -19.12 -5.65 -22.86
C VAL A 107 -18.91 -6.49 -24.13
N ARG A 108 -18.03 -7.49 -24.11
CA ARG A 108 -17.77 -8.37 -25.27
C ARG A 108 -18.89 -9.38 -25.57
N ARG A 109 -19.88 -9.52 -24.68
CA ARG A 109 -20.98 -10.48 -24.81
C ARG A 109 -22.29 -9.86 -25.33
N GLY A 110 -22.36 -8.53 -25.44
CA GLY A 110 -23.47 -7.80 -26.06
C GLY A 110 -23.09 -7.37 -27.47
#